data_AF-A0A524D2U6-F1
#
_entry.id   AF-A0A524D2U6-F1
#
_cell.length_a   1.000
_cell.length_b   1.000
_cell.length_c   1.000
_cell.angle_alpha   90.00
_cell.angle_beta   90.00
_cell.angle_gamma   90.00
#
_symmetry.space_group_name_H-M   'P 1'
#
loop_
_entity.id
_entity.type
_entity.pdbx_description
1 polymer ?
#
loop_
_entity_poly.entity_id
_entity_poly.type
_entity_poly.pdbx_seq_one_letter_code
_entity_poly.pdbx_strand_id
1 'polypeptide(L)'
;MRDSPERERIPIAKRKLLWEYIWRPLQWGIGALLIAVVGVLRMEPVLAFLVGLMVGIVHDGALYAMGVIGYRTKLESHHLMDMFAQAMEMYGKGSYEKAAEVLEEIRRYSPKNSKTLYYLVSCYDRLGWDEKAWAAEQEYMQLSPVASNTDQIH
;
A
#
# COMPACT_ATOMS: atom_id res chain seq x y z
N MET A 1 -24.79 -12.73 -4.91
CA MET A 1 -23.91 -12.11 -5.92
C MET A 1 -23.32 -10.87 -5.30
N ARG A 2 -22.05 -10.93 -4.90
CA ARG A 2 -21.35 -9.88 -4.18
C ARG A 2 -20.50 -9.14 -5.21
N ASP A 3 -20.95 -7.97 -5.63
CA ASP A 3 -20.17 -7.08 -6.49
C ASP A 3 -18.84 -6.81 -5.81
N SER A 4 -17.77 -7.31 -6.44
CA SER A 4 -16.41 -6.99 -6.06
C SER A 4 -16.19 -5.53 -6.48
N PRO A 5 -15.73 -4.63 -5.59
CA PRO A 5 -15.52 -3.24 -5.97
C PRO A 5 -14.57 -3.23 -7.16
N GLU A 6 -15.07 -2.68 -8.27
CA GLU A 6 -14.36 -2.61 -9.53
C GLU A 6 -12.96 -2.07 -9.26
N ARG A 7 -11.95 -2.87 -9.58
CA ARG A 7 -10.56 -2.44 -9.63
C ARG A 7 -10.51 -1.28 -10.62
N GLU A 8 -10.57 -0.06 -10.10
CA GLU A 8 -10.43 1.18 -10.83
C GLU A 8 -9.11 1.09 -11.62
N ARG A 9 -9.22 0.78 -12.91
CA ARG A 9 -8.07 0.62 -13.78
C ARG A 9 -7.49 2.00 -13.97
N ILE A 10 -6.45 2.31 -13.20
CA ILE A 10 -5.67 3.54 -13.36
C ILE A 10 -5.31 3.65 -14.85
N PRO A 11 -5.82 4.66 -15.59
CA PRO A 11 -5.58 4.77 -17.01
C PRO A 11 -4.14 5.28 -17.22
N ILE A 12 -3.18 4.36 -17.24
CA ILE A 12 -1.80 4.70 -17.60
C ILE A 12 -1.82 5.07 -19.08
N ALA A 13 -1.50 6.33 -19.40
CA ALA A 13 -1.45 6.81 -20.77
C ALA A 13 -0.50 5.93 -21.60
N LYS A 14 -1.00 5.30 -22.67
CA LYS A 14 -0.25 4.35 -23.52
C LYS A 14 1.12 4.85 -23.95
N ARG A 15 1.24 6.17 -24.17
CA ARG A 15 2.49 6.85 -24.55
C ARG A 15 3.56 6.79 -23.46
N LYS A 16 3.16 6.89 -22.19
CA LYS A 16 4.06 6.81 -21.03
C LYS A 16 4.50 5.37 -20.78
N LEU A 17 3.59 4.41 -20.95
CA LEU A 17 3.88 2.98 -20.85
C LEU A 17 4.92 2.53 -21.90
N LEU A 18 4.74 2.95 -23.16
CA LEU A 18 5.69 2.66 -24.24
C LEU A 18 7.07 3.27 -23.97
N TRP A 19 7.11 4.51 -23.50
CA TRP A 19 8.36 5.20 -23.21
C TRP A 19 9.13 4.54 -22.05
N GLU A 20 8.45 4.20 -20.97
CA GLU A 20 9.11 3.62 -19.79
C GLU A 20 9.48 2.15 -19.98
N TYR A 21 8.65 1.37 -20.70
CA TYR A 21 8.85 -0.07 -20.80
C TYR A 21 9.76 -0.51 -21.95
N ILE A 22 9.80 0.25 -23.05
CA ILE A 22 10.60 -0.12 -24.24
C ILE A 22 11.89 0.68 -24.31
N TRP A 23 11.84 1.99 -24.04
CA TRP A 23 13.00 2.87 -24.28
C TRP A 23 14.07 2.77 -23.18
N ARG A 24 13.66 2.62 -21.91
CA ARG A 24 14.61 2.58 -20.78
C ARG A 24 15.50 1.33 -20.74
N PRO A 25 14.99 0.09 -20.91
CA PRO A 25 15.86 -1.09 -20.92
C PRO A 25 16.84 -1.08 -22.10
N LEU A 26 16.44 -0.46 -23.21
CA LEU A 26 17.30 -0.28 -24.37
C LEU A 26 18.53 0.58 -24.06
N GLN A 27 18.40 1.60 -23.19
CA GLN A 27 19.52 2.43 -22.75
C GLN A 27 20.56 1.62 -21.96
N TRP A 28 20.12 0.71 -21.10
CA TRP A 28 21.02 -0.20 -20.38
C TRP A 28 21.76 -1.15 -21.32
N GLY A 29 21.06 -1.71 -22.31
CA GLY A 29 21.68 -2.52 -23.37
C GLY A 29 22.73 -1.73 -24.17
N ILE A 30 22.40 -0.51 -24.61
CA ILE A 30 23.32 0.36 -25.34
C ILE A 30 24.53 0.74 -24.47
N GLY A 31 24.32 1.04 -23.19
CA GLY A 31 25.40 1.35 -22.25
C GLY A 31 26.38 0.20 -22.09
N ALA A 32 25.87 -1.03 -21.89
CA ALA A 32 26.69 -2.22 -21.78
C ALA A 32 27.44 -2.54 -23.09
N LEU A 33 26.78 -2.35 -24.25
CA LEU A 33 27.41 -2.47 -25.56
C LEU A 33 28.60 -1.52 -25.72
N LEU A 34 28.43 -0.24 -25.37
CA LEU A 34 29.50 0.75 -25.47
C LEU A 34 30.69 0.42 -24.56
N ILE A 35 30.43 -0.05 -23.33
CA ILE A 35 31.49 -0.47 -22.40
C ILE A 35 32.27 -1.67 -22.96
N ALA A 36 31.59 -2.62 -23.62
CA ALA A 36 32.23 -3.75 -24.28
C ALA A 36 33.05 -3.33 -25.51
N VAL A 37 32.54 -2.39 -26.33
CA VAL A 37 33.26 -1.87 -27.51
C VAL A 37 34.53 -1.10 -27.11
N VAL A 38 34.50 -0.38 -26.00
CA VAL A 38 35.69 0.32 -25.45
C VAL A 38 36.73 -0.67 -24.87
N GLY A 39 36.40 -1.97 -24.80
CA GLY A 39 37.33 -3.02 -24.35
C GLY A 39 37.44 -3.15 -22.84
N VAL A 40 36.57 -2.47 -22.08
CA VAL A 40 36.51 -2.57 -20.61
C VAL A 40 35.93 -3.92 -20.19
N LEU A 41 34.93 -4.41 -20.92
CA LEU A 41 34.39 -5.77 -20.75
C LEU A 41 35.01 -6.70 -21.79
N ARG A 42 35.65 -7.78 -21.32
CA ARG A 42 36.12 -8.89 -22.17
C ARG A 42 34.95 -9.82 -22.52
N MET A 43 33.94 -9.28 -23.18
CA MET A 43 32.76 -10.02 -23.62
C MET A 43 32.39 -9.59 -25.03
N GLU A 44 31.72 -10.47 -25.77
CA GLU A 44 31.24 -10.10 -27.10
C GLU A 44 30.22 -8.96 -27.01
N PRO A 45 30.25 -7.98 -27.94
CA PRO A 45 29.37 -6.80 -27.89
C PRO A 45 27.88 -7.17 -27.85
N VAL A 46 27.49 -8.21 -28.59
CA VAL A 46 26.11 -8.71 -28.62
C VAL A 46 25.70 -9.27 -27.27
N LEU A 47 26.58 -10.03 -26.63
CA LEU A 47 26.33 -10.57 -25.29
C LEU A 47 26.21 -9.45 -24.25
N ALA A 48 27.02 -8.40 -24.37
CA ALA A 48 26.97 -7.23 -23.50
C ALA A 48 25.63 -6.51 -23.58
N PHE A 49 25.16 -6.30 -24.81
CA PHE A 49 23.85 -5.70 -25.06
C PHE A 49 22.71 -6.53 -24.43
N LEU A 50 22.71 -7.85 -24.64
CA LEU A 50 21.67 -8.73 -24.11
C LEU A 50 21.66 -8.78 -22.57
N VAL A 51 22.84 -8.86 -21.95
CA VAL A 51 22.97 -8.82 -20.49
C VAL A 51 22.50 -7.47 -19.94
N GLY A 52 22.90 -6.36 -20.56
CA GLY A 52 22.45 -5.02 -20.17
C GLY A 52 20.93 -4.85 -20.31
N LEU A 53 20.34 -5.39 -21.37
CA LEU A 53 18.90 -5.36 -21.58
C LEU A 53 18.15 -6.19 -20.52
N MET A 54 18.66 -7.39 -20.20
CA MET A 54 18.09 -8.24 -19.14
C MET A 54 18.17 -7.57 -17.76
N VAL A 55 19.31 -6.96 -17.43
CA VAL A 55 19.48 -6.19 -16.19
C VAL A 55 18.51 -5.02 -16.13
N GLY A 56 18.35 -4.29 -17.25
CA GLY A 56 17.39 -3.19 -17.36
C GLY A 56 15.95 -3.65 -17.09
N ILE A 57 15.50 -4.73 -17.74
CA ILE A 57 14.14 -5.28 -17.54
C ILE A 57 13.93 -5.72 -16.08
N VAL A 58 14.88 -6.43 -15.49
CA VAL A 58 14.74 -6.96 -14.12
C VAL A 58 14.78 -5.83 -13.09
N HIS A 59 15.73 -4.90 -13.22
CA HIS A 59 15.87 -3.77 -12.30
C HIS A 59 14.70 -2.80 -12.40
N ASP A 60 14.30 -2.41 -13.62
CA ASP A 60 13.14 -1.54 -13.81
C ASP A 60 11.84 -2.25 -13.43
N GLY A 61 11.72 -3.55 -13.69
CA GLY A 61 10.61 -4.37 -13.20
C GLY A 61 10.50 -4.40 -11.67
N ALA A 62 11.63 -4.52 -10.96
CA ALA A 62 11.69 -4.49 -9.51
C ALA A 62 11.38 -3.08 -8.95
N LEU A 63 11.93 -2.02 -9.55
CA LEU A 63 11.60 -0.64 -9.20
C LEU A 63 10.15 -0.30 -9.46
N TYR A 64 9.55 -0.84 -10.53
CA TYR A 64 8.14 -0.66 -10.83
C TYR A 64 7.27 -1.47 -9.87
N ALA A 65 7.66 -2.68 -9.49
CA ALA A 65 6.98 -3.42 -8.43
C ALA A 65 7.00 -2.64 -7.11
N MET A 66 8.17 -2.15 -6.70
CA MET A 66 8.31 -1.29 -5.52
C MET A 66 7.56 0.04 -5.66
N GLY A 67 7.54 0.62 -6.86
CA GLY A 67 6.89 1.90 -7.17
C GLY A 67 5.37 1.79 -7.31
N VAL A 68 4.83 0.70 -7.83
CA VAL A 68 3.38 0.43 -7.89
C VAL A 68 2.87 0.10 -6.49
N ILE A 69 3.63 -0.68 -5.70
CA ILE A 69 3.32 -0.91 -4.29
C ILE A 69 3.40 0.43 -3.54
N GLY A 70 4.44 1.23 -3.77
CA GLY A 70 4.66 2.54 -3.14
C GLY A 70 3.67 3.64 -3.56
N TYR A 71 3.23 3.64 -4.81
CA TYR A 71 2.24 4.58 -5.34
C TYR A 71 0.84 4.19 -4.90
N ARG A 72 0.53 2.88 -4.89
CA ARG A 72 -0.71 2.37 -4.30
C ARG A 72 -0.81 2.73 -2.82
N THR A 73 0.23 2.47 -2.03
CA THR A 73 0.23 2.82 -0.61
C THR A 73 0.17 4.34 -0.38
N LYS A 74 0.77 5.16 -1.26
CA LYS A 74 0.75 6.63 -1.15
C LYS A 74 -0.55 7.29 -1.64
N LEU A 75 -1.23 6.70 -2.62
CA LEU A 75 -2.53 7.18 -3.09
C LEU A 75 -3.65 6.71 -2.14
N GLU A 76 -3.58 5.46 -1.67
CA GLU A 76 -4.44 4.94 -0.62
C GLU A 76 -4.24 5.72 0.69
N SER A 77 -3.02 6.14 1.05
CA SER A 77 -2.80 6.88 2.30
C SER A 77 -3.44 8.26 2.32
N HIS A 78 -3.44 9.01 1.21
CA HIS A 78 -4.09 10.33 1.16
C HIS A 78 -5.62 10.19 1.26
N HIS A 79 -6.22 9.30 0.48
CA HIS A 79 -7.66 9.09 0.54
C HIS A 79 -8.12 8.56 1.90
N LEU A 80 -7.41 7.60 2.48
CA LEU A 80 -7.70 7.09 3.82
C LEU A 80 -7.52 8.16 4.90
N MET A 81 -6.57 9.10 4.73
CA MET A 81 -6.40 10.21 5.65
C MET A 81 -7.58 11.19 5.59
N ASP A 82 -8.07 11.50 4.38
CA ASP A 82 -9.25 12.35 4.20
C ASP A 82 -10.51 11.70 4.76
N MET A 83 -10.71 10.40 4.53
CA MET A 83 -11.79 9.63 5.15
C MET A 83 -11.69 9.63 6.68
N PHE A 84 -10.48 9.46 7.21
CA PHE A 84 -10.26 9.48 8.65
C PHE A 84 -10.60 10.86 9.24
N ALA A 85 -10.21 11.94 8.58
CA ALA A 85 -10.57 13.30 8.99
C ALA A 85 -12.11 13.50 8.99
N GLN A 86 -12.80 13.00 7.97
CA GLN A 86 -14.28 13.04 7.91
C GLN A 86 -14.92 12.25 9.06
N ALA A 87 -14.42 11.04 9.34
CA ALA A 87 -14.90 10.24 10.46
C ALA A 87 -14.71 10.96 11.81
N MET A 88 -13.58 11.63 12.00
CA MET A 88 -13.31 12.42 13.22
C MET A 88 -14.24 13.63 13.35
N GLU A 89 -14.58 14.29 12.25
CA GLU A 89 -15.55 15.38 12.26
C GLU A 89 -16.94 14.87 12.64
N MET A 90 -17.38 13.74 12.07
CA MET A 90 -18.65 13.09 12.42
C MET A 90 -18.69 12.66 13.87
N TYR A 91 -17.59 12.09 14.38
CA TYR A 91 -17.43 11.72 15.79
C TYR A 91 -17.57 12.94 16.71
N GLY A 92 -16.91 14.05 16.37
CA GLY A 92 -16.99 15.31 17.13
C GLY A 92 -18.40 15.91 17.12
N LYS A 93 -19.17 15.70 16.05
CA LYS A 93 -20.58 16.12 15.92
C LYS A 93 -21.56 15.16 16.61
N GLY A 94 -21.09 14.08 17.24
CA GLY A 94 -21.93 13.07 17.90
C GLY A 94 -22.61 12.10 16.94
N SER A 95 -22.26 12.13 15.64
CA SER A 95 -22.78 11.21 14.63
C SER A 95 -21.99 9.90 14.65
N TYR A 96 -22.02 9.18 15.77
CA TYR A 96 -21.18 7.99 16.02
C TYR A 96 -21.45 6.84 15.05
N GLU A 97 -22.69 6.67 14.58
CA GLU A 97 -23.05 5.62 13.63
C GLU A 97 -22.38 5.84 12.27
N LYS A 98 -22.46 7.06 11.72
CA LYS A 98 -21.78 7.43 10.47
C LYS A 98 -20.26 7.41 10.61
N ALA A 99 -19.75 7.84 11.76
CA ALA A 99 -18.32 7.75 12.05
C ALA A 99 -17.84 6.30 12.04
N ALA A 100 -18.61 5.38 12.65
CA ALA A 100 -18.30 3.94 12.66
C ALA A 100 -18.33 3.35 11.24
N GLU A 101 -19.30 3.74 10.39
CA GLU A 101 -19.37 3.28 9.00
C GLU A 101 -18.11 3.64 8.21
N VAL A 102 -17.68 4.91 8.27
CA VAL A 102 -16.47 5.38 7.59
C VAL A 102 -15.21 4.70 8.16
N LEU A 103 -15.13 4.52 9.48
CA LEU A 103 -14.00 3.83 10.10
C LEU A 103 -13.95 2.33 9.75
N GLU A 104 -15.09 1.65 9.62
CA GLU A 104 -15.17 0.27 9.13
C GLU A 104 -14.70 0.16 7.68
N GLU A 105 -15.02 1.16 6.86
CA GLU A 105 -14.49 1.24 5.49
C GLU A 105 -12.97 1.38 5.50
N ILE A 106 -12.42 2.30 6.30
CA ILE A 106 -10.96 2.45 6.49
C ILE A 106 -10.33 1.15 6.98
N ARG A 107 -11.00 0.41 7.89
CA ARG A 107 -10.53 -0.88 8.42
C ARG A 107 -10.37 -1.94 7.33
N ARG A 108 -11.19 -1.93 6.27
CA ARG A 108 -11.04 -2.86 5.13
C ARG A 108 -9.72 -2.66 4.38
N TYR A 109 -9.23 -1.43 4.31
CA TYR A 109 -7.96 -1.10 3.65
C TYR A 109 -6.77 -1.21 4.60
N SER A 110 -6.96 -0.89 5.88
CA SER A 110 -5.90 -0.90 6.89
C SER A 110 -6.36 -1.65 8.15
N PRO A 111 -6.48 -2.99 8.09
CA PRO A 111 -7.04 -3.79 9.18
C PRO A 111 -6.22 -3.73 10.47
N LYS A 112 -4.93 -3.39 10.39
CA LYS A 112 -4.01 -3.31 11.53
C LYS A 112 -3.77 -1.88 12.04
N ASN A 113 -4.61 -0.92 11.68
CA ASN A 113 -4.44 0.45 12.15
C ASN A 113 -5.04 0.62 13.55
N SER A 114 -4.17 0.66 14.57
CA SER A 114 -4.57 0.82 15.97
C SER A 114 -5.43 2.07 16.21
N LYS A 115 -5.20 3.18 15.49
CA LYS A 115 -6.01 4.39 15.63
C LYS A 115 -7.45 4.17 15.16
N THR A 116 -7.63 3.54 13.99
CA THR A 116 -8.96 3.24 13.45
C THR A 116 -9.73 2.33 14.40
N LEU A 117 -9.07 1.30 14.95
CA LEU A 117 -9.69 0.39 15.92
C LEU A 117 -10.08 1.09 17.22
N TYR A 118 -9.21 1.95 17.78
CA TYR A 118 -9.52 2.73 18.98
C TYR A 118 -10.78 3.59 18.80
N TYR A 119 -10.90 4.28 17.66
CA TYR A 119 -12.08 5.09 17.38
C TYR A 119 -13.32 4.25 17.07
N LEU A 120 -13.18 3.06 16.47
CA LEU A 120 -14.31 2.13 16.30
C LEU A 120 -14.84 1.64 17.65
N VAL A 121 -13.97 1.21 18.55
CA VAL A 121 -14.34 0.84 19.93
C VAL A 121 -15.08 2.01 20.59
N SER A 122 -14.52 3.23 20.48
CA SER A 122 -15.13 4.43 21.04
C SER A 122 -16.48 4.78 20.41
N CYS A 123 -16.68 4.51 19.12
CA CYS A 123 -17.98 4.71 18.46
C CYS A 123 -18.99 3.65 18.93
N TYR A 124 -18.59 2.39 18.99
CA TYR A 124 -19.44 1.28 19.41
C TYR A 124 -19.86 1.40 20.87
N ASP A 125 -18.96 1.81 21.76
CA ASP A 125 -19.26 2.10 23.16
C ASP A 125 -20.32 3.22 23.29
N ARG A 126 -20.15 4.32 22.54
CA ARG A 126 -21.14 5.42 22.53
C ARG A 126 -22.48 5.07 21.89
N LEU A 127 -22.52 4.05 21.06
CA LEU A 127 -23.75 3.52 20.45
C LEU A 127 -24.41 2.42 21.29
N GLY A 128 -23.76 1.95 22.36
CA GLY A 128 -24.22 0.81 23.16
C GLY A 128 -24.15 -0.53 22.42
N TRP A 129 -23.25 -0.66 21.44
CA TRP A 129 -23.03 -1.89 20.68
C TRP A 129 -21.95 -2.76 21.33
N ASP A 130 -22.21 -3.21 22.55
CA ASP A 130 -21.24 -3.84 23.46
C ASP A 130 -20.52 -5.04 22.83
N GLU A 131 -21.24 -5.89 22.07
CA GLU A 131 -20.65 -7.04 21.39
C GLU A 131 -19.59 -6.63 20.36
N LYS A 132 -19.87 -5.58 19.57
CA LYS A 132 -18.93 -5.08 18.55
C LYS A 132 -17.78 -4.32 19.20
N ALA A 133 -18.05 -3.58 20.27
CA ALA A 133 -17.03 -2.89 21.05
C ALA A 133 -16.02 -3.90 21.60
N TRP A 134 -16.50 -4.95 22.27
CA TRP A 134 -15.66 -5.98 22.86
C TRP A 134 -14.82 -6.73 21.81
N ALA A 135 -15.42 -7.08 20.67
CA ALA A 135 -14.69 -7.72 19.58
C ALA A 135 -13.58 -6.81 19.00
N ALA A 136 -13.86 -5.52 18.79
CA ALA A 136 -12.87 -4.56 18.30
C ALA A 136 -11.78 -4.27 19.33
N GLU A 137 -12.10 -4.31 20.62
CA GLU A 137 -11.16 -4.11 21.72
C GLU A 137 -10.18 -5.29 21.87
N GLN A 138 -10.68 -6.53 21.73
CA GLN A 138 -9.82 -7.71 21.66
C GLN A 138 -8.84 -7.63 20.48
N GLU A 139 -9.30 -7.19 19.31
CA GLU A 139 -8.46 -6.97 18.13
C GLU A 139 -7.41 -5.86 18.39
N TYR A 140 -7.80 -4.76 19.02
CA TYR A 140 -6.91 -3.67 19.39
C TYR A 140 -5.82 -4.12 20.38
N MET A 141 -6.16 -4.91 21.40
CA MET A 141 -5.21 -5.45 22.38
C MET A 141 -4.21 -6.43 21.75
N GLN A 142 -4.63 -7.24 20.77
CA GLN A 142 -3.71 -8.12 20.06
C GLN A 142 -2.69 -7.36 19.18
N LEU A 143 -3.08 -6.19 18.67
CA LEU A 143 -2.20 -5.35 17.82
C LEU A 143 -1.26 -4.46 18.62
N SER A 144 -1.63 -4.11 19.85
CA SER A 144 -0.78 -3.35 20.77
C SER A 144 -0.40 -4.24 21.96
N PRO A 145 0.61 -5.13 21.83
CA PRO A 145 1.08 -5.96 22.93
C PRO A 145 1.82 -5.09 23.96
N VAL A 146 1.06 -4.36 24.79
CA VAL A 146 1.58 -3.63 25.95
C VAL A 146 0.99 -4.17 27.26
N ALA A 147 0.00 -5.08 27.21
CA ALA A 147 -0.75 -5.52 28.38
C ALA A 147 -0.66 -7.02 28.73
N SER A 148 0.15 -7.86 28.06
CA SER A 148 0.25 -9.29 28.42
C SER A 148 1.28 -9.62 29.51
N ASN A 149 1.75 -8.64 30.28
CA ASN A 149 2.70 -8.88 31.39
C ASN A 149 2.04 -8.84 32.78
N THR A 150 0.72 -8.71 32.88
CA THR A 150 0.03 -8.70 34.18
C THR A 150 -0.47 -10.06 34.67
N ASP A 151 -0.32 -11.13 33.89
CA ASP A 151 -0.69 -12.50 34.32
C ASP A 151 0.42 -13.25 35.08
N GLN A 152 1.48 -12.57 35.54
CA GLN A 152 2.54 -13.19 36.38
C GLN A 152 2.45 -12.87 37.88
N ILE A 153 1.29 -12.48 38.39
CA ILE A 153 1.08 -12.33 39.84
C ILE A 153 -0.07 -13.21 40.31
N HIS A 154 0.13 -14.52 40.32
CA HIS A 154 -0.52 -15.44 41.28
C HIS A 154 0.36 -16.66 41.51
#